data_AF-A0A6I6SKY0-F1
#
_entry.id   AF-A0A6I6SKY0-F1
#
_cell.length_a   1.000
_cell.length_b   1.000
_cell.length_c   1.000
_cell.angle_alpha   90.00
_cell.angle_beta   90.00
_cell.angle_gamma   90.00
#
_symmetry.space_group_name_H-M   'P 1'
#
loop_
_entity.id
_entity.type
_entity.pdbx_description
1 polymer ?
#
loop_
_entity_poly.entity_id
_entity_poly.type
_entity_poly.pdbx_seq_one_letter_code
_entity_poly.pdbx_strand_id
1 'polypeptide(L)'
;MIHTDRHYAHLIEALKPQGRLALIDDPERLDALPLKRKSLSLHWELMFTRAIFQTTDMIRQHELLERVAALIDEGVLRTTLAEHFGPLDVDNMRRAHALIESGRSRGKIVLEGF
;
A
#
# COMPACT_ATOMS: atom_id res chain seq x y z
N MET A 1 2.60 -3.14 4.95
CA MET A 1 4.03 -2.74 4.97
C MET A 1 4.70 -3.25 3.69
N ILE A 2 5.87 -2.71 3.31
CA ILE A 2 6.71 -3.26 2.24
C ILE A 2 8.01 -3.82 2.85
N HIS A 3 8.54 -4.90 2.30
CA HIS A 3 9.72 -5.65 2.75
C HIS A 3 9.57 -6.38 4.09
N THR A 4 8.43 -7.04 4.27
CA THR A 4 8.12 -7.83 5.46
C THR A 4 9.23 -8.84 5.78
N ASP A 5 9.77 -9.55 4.79
CA ASP A 5 10.82 -10.56 4.98
C ASP A 5 12.04 -10.04 5.76
N ARG A 6 12.38 -8.76 5.59
CA ARG A 6 13.55 -8.13 6.22
C ARG A 6 13.28 -7.58 7.61
N HIS A 7 12.02 -7.29 7.92
CA HIS A 7 11.66 -6.52 9.11
C HIS A 7 10.74 -7.28 10.07
N TYR A 8 10.30 -8.48 9.72
CA TYR A 8 9.28 -9.23 10.45
C TYR A 8 9.55 -9.35 11.95
N ALA A 9 10.76 -9.77 12.33
CA ALA A 9 11.14 -9.91 13.75
C ALA A 9 11.09 -8.57 14.50
N HIS A 10 11.63 -7.51 13.93
CA HIS A 10 11.64 -6.17 14.53
C HIS A 10 10.22 -5.59 14.67
N LEU A 11 9.32 -5.88 13.71
CA LEU A 11 7.92 -5.45 13.80
C LEU A 11 7.20 -6.11 14.97
N ILE A 12 7.40 -7.41 15.14
CA ILE A 12 6.82 -8.17 16.27
C ILE A 12 7.36 -7.65 17.59
N GLU A 13 8.64 -7.29 17.65
CA GLU A 13 9.26 -6.69 18.83
C GLU A 13 8.70 -5.30 19.14
N ALA A 14 8.50 -4.45 18.14
CA ALA A 14 7.97 -3.10 18.31
C ALA A 14 6.49 -3.08 18.72
N LEU A 15 5.71 -4.10 18.33
CA LEU A 15 4.29 -4.17 18.64
C LEU A 15 4.04 -4.40 20.13
N LYS A 16 3.04 -3.69 20.67
CA LYS A 16 2.50 -3.97 22.00
C LYS A 16 1.85 -5.37 22.02
N PRO A 17 1.76 -6.02 23.20
CA PRO A 17 0.92 -7.21 23.38
C PRO A 17 -0.52 -6.96 22.87
N GLN A 18 -1.10 -7.97 22.23
CA GLN A 18 -2.41 -7.91 21.53
C GLN A 18 -2.48 -6.88 20.39
N GLY A 19 -1.32 -6.54 19.82
CA GLY A 19 -1.21 -5.69 18.64
C GLY A 19 -1.78 -6.31 17.36
N ARG A 20 -1.82 -5.49 16.31
CA ARG A 20 -2.30 -5.87 14.98
C ARG A 20 -1.21 -5.57 13.96
N LEU A 21 -0.80 -6.58 13.20
CA LEU A 21 0.16 -6.46 12.11
C LEU A 21 -0.59 -6.59 10.79
N ALA A 22 -0.39 -5.62 9.88
CA ALA A 22 -1.01 -5.61 8.56
C ALA A 22 0.02 -5.52 7.43
N LEU A 23 -0.17 -6.31 6.37
CA LEU A 23 0.77 -6.47 5.26
C LEU A 23 0.05 -6.22 3.93
N ILE A 24 0.78 -5.65 2.97
CA ILE A 24 0.31 -5.36 1.59
C ILE A 24 1.29 -5.88 0.54
N ASP A 25 2.39 -6.49 0.97
CA ASP A 25 3.42 -7.07 0.14
C ASP A 25 3.33 -8.60 0.16
N ASP A 26 4.08 -9.24 -0.73
CA ASP A 26 4.05 -10.69 -0.95
C ASP A 26 5.35 -11.35 -0.46
N PRO A 27 5.52 -11.59 0.85
CA PRO A 27 6.68 -12.31 1.36
C PRO A 27 6.70 -13.76 0.87
N GLU A 28 7.87 -14.30 0.54
CA GLU A 28 8.00 -15.71 0.09
C GLU A 28 7.58 -16.68 1.20
N ARG A 29 7.85 -16.33 2.46
CA ARG A 29 7.48 -17.12 3.64
C ARG A 29 7.02 -16.21 4.77
N LEU A 30 5.93 -16.61 5.42
CA LEU A 30 5.42 -15.91 6.60
C LEU A 30 5.14 -16.91 7.73
N ASP A 31 6.01 -16.93 8.74
CA ASP A 31 5.83 -17.78 9.92
C ASP A 31 4.98 -17.06 10.98
N ALA A 32 3.81 -17.62 11.29
CA ALA A 32 2.92 -17.04 12.30
C ALA A 32 3.33 -17.37 13.76
N LEU A 33 4.22 -18.34 14.00
CA LEU A 33 4.58 -18.77 15.35
C LEU A 33 5.12 -17.63 16.24
N PRO A 34 5.99 -16.72 15.75
CA PRO A 34 6.52 -15.61 16.56
C PRO A 34 5.44 -14.65 17.07
N LEU A 35 4.29 -14.55 16.38
CA LEU A 35 3.16 -13.70 16.77
C LEU A 35 2.51 -14.14 18.09
N LYS A 36 2.59 -15.44 18.41
CA LYS A 36 1.89 -16.06 19.54
C LYS A 36 2.31 -15.49 20.89
N ARG A 37 3.61 -15.19 21.07
CA ARG A 37 4.14 -14.70 22.36
C ARG A 37 3.47 -13.42 22.83
N LYS A 38 3.07 -12.56 21.90
CA LYS A 38 2.39 -11.30 22.17
C LYS A 38 0.91 -11.34 21.78
N SER A 39 0.35 -12.51 21.45
CA SER A 39 -1.03 -12.66 20.96
C SER A 39 -1.37 -11.67 19.84
N LEU A 40 -0.46 -11.50 18.88
CA LEU A 40 -0.65 -10.55 17.78
C LEU A 40 -1.64 -11.12 16.76
N SER A 41 -2.45 -10.24 16.18
CA SER A 41 -3.29 -10.56 15.02
C SER A 41 -2.58 -10.20 13.71
N LEU A 42 -2.80 -11.01 12.69
CA LEU A 42 -2.26 -10.85 11.35
C LEU A 42 -3.39 -10.49 10.38
N HIS A 43 -3.22 -9.41 9.63
CA HIS A 43 -4.21 -8.91 8.66
C HIS A 43 -3.57 -8.81 7.28
N TRP A 44 -4.15 -9.50 6.31
CA TRP A 44 -3.84 -9.29 4.90
C TRP A 44 -4.69 -8.15 4.38
N GLU A 45 -4.05 -7.16 3.76
CA GLU A 45 -4.76 -6.13 3.03
C GLU A 45 -4.45 -6.29 1.54
N LEU A 46 -5.51 -6.55 0.78
CA LEU A 46 -5.52 -6.45 -0.67
C LEU A 46 -6.70 -5.58 -1.10
N MET A 47 -6.40 -4.37 -1.56
CA MET A 47 -7.41 -3.37 -1.96
C MET A 47 -8.39 -3.84 -3.04
N PHE A 48 -8.03 -4.87 -3.82
CA PHE A 48 -8.88 -5.45 -4.86
C PHE A 48 -9.89 -6.49 -4.35
N THR A 49 -9.77 -6.97 -3.10
CA THR A 49 -10.61 -8.04 -2.54
C THR A 49 -12.10 -7.74 -2.72
N ARG A 50 -12.54 -6.53 -2.37
CA ARG A 50 -13.95 -6.13 -2.49
C ARG A 50 -14.47 -6.18 -3.92
N ALA A 51 -13.66 -5.72 -4.89
CA ALA A 51 -14.04 -5.65 -6.29
C ALA A 51 -14.04 -7.04 -6.96
N ILE A 52 -13.03 -7.86 -6.67
CA ILE A 52 -12.91 -9.23 -7.22
C ILE A 52 -14.09 -10.09 -6.77
N PHE A 53 -14.48 -9.99 -5.50
CA PHE A 53 -15.54 -10.81 -4.91
C PHE A 53 -16.90 -10.12 -4.84
N GLN A 54 -17.01 -8.88 -5.33
CA GLN A 54 -18.23 -8.07 -5.29
C GLN A 54 -18.91 -8.09 -3.92
N THR A 55 -18.12 -7.87 -2.86
CA THR A 55 -18.61 -7.99 -1.50
C THR A 55 -19.70 -6.97 -1.21
N THR A 56 -20.56 -7.26 -0.23
CA THR A 56 -21.68 -6.38 0.14
C THR A 56 -21.23 -4.98 0.58
N ASP A 57 -19.97 -4.84 1.00
CA ASP A 57 -19.34 -3.59 1.41
C ASP A 57 -18.46 -2.95 0.31
N MET A 58 -18.62 -3.33 -0.97
CA MET A 58 -17.84 -2.77 -2.08
C MET A 58 -17.93 -1.24 -2.19
N ILE A 59 -19.06 -0.66 -1.79
CA ILE A 59 -19.28 0.80 -1.73
C ILE A 59 -18.27 1.54 -0.84
N ARG A 60 -17.66 0.85 0.14
CA ARG A 60 -16.69 1.46 1.08
C ARG A 60 -15.48 2.05 0.37
N GLN A 61 -15.08 1.53 -0.79
CA GLN A 61 -13.97 2.12 -1.54
C GLN A 61 -14.31 3.53 -2.06
N HIS A 62 -15.53 3.73 -2.56
CA HIS A 62 -15.99 5.06 -2.98
C HIS A 62 -16.05 6.03 -1.79
N GLU A 63 -16.69 5.63 -0.69
CA GLU A 63 -16.79 6.47 0.52
C GLU A 63 -15.41 6.89 1.07
N LEU A 64 -14.43 5.97 1.03
CA LEU A 64 -13.06 6.27 1.44
C LEU A 64 -12.38 7.28 0.51
N LEU A 65 -12.58 7.16 -0.80
CA LEU A 65 -11.99 8.10 -1.78
C LEU A 65 -12.63 9.48 -1.69
N GLU A 66 -13.95 9.59 -1.49
CA GLU A 66 -14.64 10.86 -1.23
C GLU A 66 -14.08 11.55 0.01
N ARG A 67 -13.88 10.79 1.09
CA ARG A 67 -13.28 11.33 2.31
C ARG A 67 -11.84 11.81 2.08
N VAL A 68 -11.04 11.08 1.30
CA VAL A 68 -9.68 11.52 0.96
C VAL A 68 -9.71 12.82 0.15
N ALA A 69 -10.63 12.96 -0.80
CA ALA A 69 -10.80 14.19 -1.58
C ALA A 69 -11.14 15.38 -0.68
N ALA A 70 -12.11 15.24 0.22
CA ALA A 70 -12.47 16.28 1.18
C ALA A 70 -11.28 16.69 2.06
N LEU A 71 -10.49 15.72 2.55
CA LEU A 71 -9.29 16.02 3.36
C LEU A 71 -8.18 16.71 2.56
N ILE A 72 -8.12 16.51 1.24
CA ILE A 72 -7.20 17.25 0.36
C ILE A 72 -7.66 18.69 0.21
N ASP A 73 -8.96 18.92 -0.03
CA ASP A 73 -9.54 20.26 -0.16
C ASP A 73 -9.42 21.07 1.14
N GLU A 74 -9.55 20.42 2.29
CA GLU A 74 -9.31 20.99 3.62
C GLU A 74 -7.81 21.27 3.91
N GLY A 75 -6.91 20.81 3.04
CA GLY A 75 -5.46 20.96 3.20
C GLY A 75 -4.84 20.06 4.28
N VAL A 76 -5.60 19.11 4.84
CA VAL A 76 -5.14 18.12 5.82
C VAL A 76 -4.24 17.09 5.14
N LEU A 77 -4.64 16.61 3.96
CA LEU A 77 -3.84 15.74 3.11
C LEU A 77 -3.22 16.54 1.96
N ARG A 78 -2.04 16.11 1.53
CA ARG A 78 -1.34 16.67 0.37
C ARG A 78 -1.02 15.56 -0.61
N THR A 79 -0.95 15.90 -1.89
CA THR A 79 -0.54 14.96 -2.93
C THR A 79 0.83 14.36 -2.61
N THR A 80 1.01 13.11 -3.02
CA THR A 80 2.30 12.40 -2.97
C THR A 80 2.99 12.36 -4.32
N LEU A 81 2.48 13.11 -5.31
CA LEU A 81 3.12 13.32 -6.61
C LEU A 81 4.57 13.77 -6.40
N ALA A 82 5.49 13.02 -6.99
CA ALA A 82 6.92 13.32 -6.93
C ALA A 82 7.51 13.58 -8.31
N GLU A 83 7.15 12.74 -9.28
CA GLU A 83 7.69 12.82 -10.62
C GLU A 83 6.56 12.77 -11.66
N HIS A 84 6.66 13.63 -12.67
CA HIS A 84 5.76 13.64 -13.82
C HIS A 84 6.55 13.21 -15.05
N PHE A 85 6.10 12.13 -15.70
CA PHE A 85 6.83 11.47 -16.78
C PHE A 85 6.35 11.88 -18.17
N GLY A 86 5.44 12.85 -18.27
CA GLY A 86 4.91 13.35 -19.54
C GLY A 86 3.71 12.52 -20.05
N PRO A 87 3.50 12.48 -21.38
CA PRO A 87 2.37 11.79 -22.00
C PRO A 87 2.37 10.29 -21.73
N LEU A 88 1.17 9.71 -21.77
CA LEU A 88 0.98 8.26 -21.68
C LEU A 88 1.38 7.60 -23.00
N ASP A 89 2.68 7.39 -23.16
CA ASP A 89 3.26 6.61 -24.25
C ASP A 89 4.06 5.41 -23.72
N VAL A 90 4.43 4.52 -24.64
CA VAL A 90 5.12 3.26 -24.29
C VAL A 90 6.49 3.53 -23.66
N ASP A 91 7.19 4.57 -24.08
CA ASP A 91 8.55 4.87 -23.62
C ASP A 91 8.54 5.42 -22.19
N ASN A 92 7.61 6.33 -21.89
CA ASN A 92 7.40 6.84 -20.54
C ASN A 92 6.87 5.76 -19.60
N MET A 93 6.00 4.86 -20.08
CA MET A 93 5.52 3.71 -19.30
C MET A 93 6.68 2.76 -18.93
N ARG A 94 7.55 2.42 -19.88
CA ARG A 94 8.75 1.60 -19.61
C ARG A 94 9.68 2.28 -18.59
N ARG A 95 9.89 3.59 -18.73
CA ARG A 95 10.70 4.36 -17.78
C ARG A 95 10.11 4.35 -16.38
N ALA A 96 8.80 4.55 -16.25
CA ALA A 96 8.09 4.53 -14.97
C ALA A 96 8.19 3.15 -14.30
N HIS A 97 8.00 2.08 -15.07
CA HIS A 97 8.12 0.71 -14.58
C HIS A 97 9.54 0.42 -14.04
N ALA A 98 10.57 0.71 -14.83
CA ALA A 98 11.96 0.50 -14.42
C ALA A 98 12.33 1.28 -13.14
N LEU A 99 11.79 2.49 -12.94
CA LEU A 99 12.02 3.26 -11.73
C LEU A 99 11.36 2.63 -10.50
N ILE A 100 10.11 2.15 -10.65
CA ILE A 100 9.37 1.47 -9.57
C ILE A 100 10.08 0.17 -9.18
N GLU A 101 10.45 -0.66 -10.17
CA GLU A 101 11.17 -1.92 -9.94
C GLU A 101 12.52 -1.71 -9.24
N SER A 102 13.19 -0.58 -9.50
CA SER A 102 14.46 -0.27 -8.84
C SER A 102 14.32 0.00 -7.34
N GLY A 103 13.09 0.20 -6.82
CA GLY A 103 12.82 0.50 -5.41
C GLY A 103 13.31 1.88 -4.95
N ARG A 104 13.78 2.72 -5.88
CA ARG A 104 14.33 4.06 -5.60
C ARG A 104 13.30 5.18 -5.73
N SER A 105 12.12 4.88 -6.26
CA SER A 105 11.02 5.84 -6.36
C SER A 105 10.64 6.37 -4.99
N ARG A 106 10.53 7.71 -4.87
CA ARG A 106 9.97 8.38 -3.69
C ARG A 106 8.66 9.03 -4.11
N GLY A 107 7.58 8.82 -3.37
CA GLY A 107 6.26 9.32 -3.74
C GLY A 107 5.63 8.57 -4.91
N LYS A 108 4.83 9.26 -5.72
CA LYS A 108 4.09 8.70 -6.86
C LYS A 108 4.57 9.32 -8.18
N ILE A 109 4.73 8.45 -9.17
CA ILE A 109 5.00 8.83 -10.57
C ILE A 109 3.64 8.95 -11.27
N VAL A 110 3.45 10.03 -12.03
CA VAL A 110 2.23 10.26 -12.82
C VAL A 110 2.61 10.49 -14.29
N LEU A 111 1.77 9.97 -15.18
CA LEU A 111 1.78 10.24 -16.61
C LEU A 111 0.43 10.87 -16.96
N GLU A 112 0.42 11.89 -17.81
CA GLU A 112 -0.81 12.59 -18.22
C GLU A 112 -0.72 13.08 -19.67
N GLY A 113 -1.84 13.09 -20.37
CA GLY A 113 -1.91 13.43 -21.79
C GLY A 113 -1.80 12.21 -22.71
N PHE A 114 -2.38 12.31 -23.91
CA PHE A 114 -2.39 11.29 -24.97
C PHE A 114 -1.78 11.86 -26.24
#